data_AF-A0A8U0WJP7-F1
#
_entry.id   AF-A0A8U0WJP7-F1
#
_cell.length_a   1.000
_cell.length_b   1.000
_cell.length_c   1.000
_cell.angle_alpha   90.00
_cell.angle_beta   90.00
_cell.angle_gamma   90.00
#
_symmetry.space_group_name_H-M   'P 1'
#
loop_
_entity.id
_entity.type
_entity.pdbx_description
1 polymer ?
#
loop_
_entity_poly.entity_id
_entity_poly.type
_entity_poly.pdbx_seq_one_letter_code
_entity_poly.pdbx_strand_id
1 'polypeptide(L)'
;MFAKVVFGSSKSQILVELIRSECIYLEAKHKFSKNCSEMTGQYRVVMVRHGESEWNLKNQFTGWYDSKLSETGKKESIACGEAIKKSGLKFDVAHTSVLLRAHETLCPILDIIQQKDIPIFQTWRLNERHYGGLTGLNKAETAAKYGEEQVKIWRRSYDTPPPPMEPNHPFYDCIVNDPRYADGPKKEEFPMFESLKLTIQRTLPYWNDVIIPHLKEGKRVLIVAHGNSLRGIVKHLDNMSEEAIMTLNLPTGIPFVYELDENFKPVVSMKFLGDEETVKKAMEAVAAQGKAK
;
A
#
# COMPACT_ATOMS: atom_id res chain seq x y z
N MET A 1 28.90 -47.64 -39.82
CA MET A 1 29.30 -46.29 -40.27
C MET A 1 29.51 -45.44 -39.02
N PHE A 2 30.71 -45.53 -38.42
CA PHE A 2 31.10 -44.68 -37.29
C PHE A 2 32.00 -43.59 -37.87
N ALA A 3 31.52 -42.35 -37.88
CA ALA A 3 32.29 -41.21 -38.34
C ALA A 3 33.34 -40.85 -37.28
N LYS A 4 34.61 -40.97 -37.68
CA LYS A 4 35.77 -40.46 -36.96
C LYS A 4 35.78 -38.92 -37.02
N VAL A 5 35.91 -38.31 -35.86
CA VAL A 5 36.26 -36.90 -35.66
C VAL A 5 37.66 -36.63 -36.23
N VAL A 6 37.82 -35.55 -36.99
CA VAL A 6 39.14 -34.97 -37.32
C VAL A 6 39.09 -33.48 -36.96
N PHE A 7 39.81 -33.10 -35.91
CA PHE A 7 40.11 -31.72 -35.54
C PHE A 7 41.28 -31.20 -36.39
N GLY A 8 41.18 -29.96 -36.84
CA GLY A 8 42.25 -29.28 -37.58
C GLY A 8 42.17 -27.76 -37.47
N SER A 9 42.02 -27.21 -36.27
CA SER A 9 42.20 -25.76 -36.04
C SER A 9 43.66 -25.51 -35.65
N SER A 10 44.36 -24.66 -36.40
CA SER A 10 45.74 -24.28 -36.07
C SER A 10 45.80 -23.58 -34.71
N LYS A 11 46.91 -23.73 -33.96
CA LYS A 11 47.10 -23.10 -32.63
C LYS A 11 46.82 -21.59 -32.66
N SER A 12 47.09 -20.93 -33.79
CA SER A 12 46.83 -19.51 -33.99
C SER A 12 45.33 -19.19 -34.07
N GLN A 13 44.52 -20.05 -34.69
CA GLN A 13 43.07 -19.88 -34.82
C GLN A 13 42.35 -20.06 -33.47
N ILE A 14 42.77 -21.06 -32.69
CA ILE A 14 42.27 -21.29 -31.33
C ILE A 14 42.59 -20.09 -30.44
N LEU A 15 43.80 -19.52 -30.54
CA LEU A 15 44.20 -18.36 -29.75
C LEU A 15 43.38 -17.11 -30.11
N VAL A 16 43.06 -16.89 -31.39
CA VAL A 16 42.21 -15.76 -31.82
C VAL A 16 40.77 -15.91 -31.34
N GLU A 17 40.21 -17.12 -31.33
CA GLU A 17 38.87 -17.38 -30.79
C GLU A 17 38.79 -17.25 -29.26
N LEU A 18 39.84 -17.65 -28.55
CA LEU A 18 39.97 -17.44 -27.10
C LEU A 18 40.04 -15.95 -26.76
N ILE A 19 40.89 -15.18 -27.45
CA ILE A 19 40.99 -13.72 -27.25
C ILE A 19 39.68 -13.02 -27.59
N ARG A 20 38.99 -13.42 -28.67
CA ARG A 20 37.66 -12.86 -29.00
C ARG A 20 36.61 -13.19 -27.94
N SER A 21 36.61 -14.42 -27.42
CA SER A 21 35.69 -14.83 -26.35
C SER A 21 35.97 -14.08 -25.05
N GLU A 22 37.24 -13.84 -24.74
CA GLU A 22 37.67 -13.09 -23.56
C GLU A 22 37.37 -11.59 -23.71
N CYS A 23 37.55 -10.99 -24.89
CA CYS A 23 37.11 -9.62 -25.19
C CYS A 23 35.58 -9.48 -25.11
N ILE A 24 34.81 -10.41 -25.67
CA ILE A 24 33.33 -10.40 -25.56
C ILE A 24 32.90 -10.57 -24.10
N TYR A 25 33.56 -11.45 -23.34
CA TYR A 25 33.29 -11.63 -21.91
C TYR A 25 33.63 -10.37 -21.11
N LEU A 26 34.76 -9.72 -21.40
CA LEU A 26 35.17 -8.47 -20.75
C LEU A 26 34.25 -7.32 -21.12
N GLU A 27 33.84 -7.17 -22.38
CA GLU A 27 32.85 -6.18 -22.82
C GLU A 27 31.47 -6.43 -22.21
N ALA A 28 31.03 -7.70 -22.14
CA ALA A 28 29.79 -8.08 -21.48
C ALA A 28 29.88 -7.77 -19.98
N LYS A 29 30.99 -8.07 -19.32
CA LYS A 29 31.24 -7.77 -17.90
C LYS A 29 31.37 -6.26 -17.65
N HIS A 30 31.90 -5.48 -18.60
CA HIS A 30 31.96 -4.03 -18.52
C HIS A 30 30.58 -3.38 -18.74
N LYS A 31 29.74 -3.92 -19.64
CA LYS A 31 28.32 -3.55 -19.79
C LYS A 31 27.49 -3.95 -18.57
N PHE A 32 27.72 -5.14 -18.02
CA PHE A 32 27.05 -5.61 -16.81
C PHE A 32 27.49 -4.79 -15.58
N SER A 33 28.79 -4.47 -15.48
CA SER A 33 29.34 -3.63 -14.41
C SER A 33 28.89 -2.17 -14.51
N LYS A 34 28.66 -1.62 -15.72
CA LYS A 34 28.05 -0.30 -15.89
C LYS A 34 26.56 -0.28 -15.57
N ASN A 35 25.84 -1.38 -15.77
CA ASN A 35 24.42 -1.49 -15.38
C ASN A 35 24.22 -1.82 -13.90
N CYS A 36 25.24 -2.32 -13.20
CA CYS A 36 25.14 -2.71 -11.80
C CYS A 36 25.50 -1.56 -10.83
N SER A 37 26.00 -0.42 -11.32
CA SER A 37 26.45 0.69 -10.48
C SER A 37 25.40 1.75 -10.16
N GLU A 38 24.18 1.73 -10.71
CA GLU A 38 23.13 2.70 -10.39
C GLU A 38 21.72 2.08 -10.47
N MET A 39 21.39 1.17 -9.55
CA MET A 39 19.98 0.98 -9.16
C MET A 39 19.76 1.55 -7.76
N THR A 40 20.15 2.80 -7.57
CA THR A 40 19.71 3.59 -6.42
C THR A 40 18.30 4.08 -6.74
N GLY A 41 17.32 3.76 -5.89
CA GLY A 41 15.99 4.35 -6.02
C GLY A 41 16.10 5.87 -6.10
N GLN A 42 15.57 6.43 -7.19
CA GLN A 42 15.61 7.87 -7.43
C GLN A 42 14.55 8.59 -6.60
N TYR A 43 13.42 7.93 -6.37
CA TYR A 43 12.29 8.48 -5.63
C TYR A 43 11.93 7.60 -4.45
N ARG A 44 11.52 8.23 -3.35
CA ARG A 44 11.09 7.54 -2.14
C ARG A 44 9.69 7.95 -1.73
N VAL A 45 8.84 6.95 -1.47
CA VAL A 45 7.54 7.14 -0.85
C VAL A 45 7.44 6.28 0.41
N VAL A 46 6.90 6.87 1.47
CA VAL A 46 6.60 6.17 2.72
C VAL A 46 5.09 6.14 2.89
N MET A 47 4.56 4.95 3.15
CA MET A 47 3.14 4.73 3.34
C MET A 47 2.89 4.14 4.73
N VAL A 48 1.78 4.56 5.33
CA VAL A 48 1.37 4.13 6.67
C VAL A 48 -0.12 3.84 6.66
N ARG A 49 -0.50 2.62 7.02
CA ARG A 49 -1.89 2.37 7.40
C ARG A 49 -2.11 2.98 8.78
N HIS A 50 -3.20 3.73 8.95
CA HIS A 50 -3.57 4.33 10.23
C HIS A 50 -3.52 3.30 11.39
N GLY A 51 -3.31 3.80 12.62
CA GLY A 51 -3.37 2.97 13.83
C GLY A 51 -4.75 2.35 14.06
N GLU A 52 -4.87 1.35 14.93
CA GLU A 52 -6.13 0.69 15.25
C GLU A 52 -7.24 1.71 15.58
N SER A 53 -8.37 1.63 14.88
CA SER A 53 -9.55 2.44 15.19
C SER A 53 -10.43 1.78 16.26
N GLU A 54 -11.28 2.55 16.93
CA GLU A 54 -12.27 2.02 17.88
C GLU A 54 -13.12 0.89 17.26
N TRP A 55 -13.46 1.01 15.98
CA TRP A 55 -14.23 -0.02 15.27
C TRP A 55 -13.37 -1.21 14.82
N ASN A 56 -12.06 -1.04 14.65
CA ASN A 56 -11.18 -2.20 14.46
C ASN A 56 -11.10 -3.03 15.75
N LEU A 57 -10.96 -2.37 16.90
CA LEU A 57 -10.99 -3.00 18.21
C LEU A 57 -12.29 -3.77 18.46
N LYS A 58 -13.44 -3.17 18.10
CA LYS A 58 -14.78 -3.81 18.17
C LYS A 58 -15.04 -4.85 17.08
N ASN A 59 -14.06 -5.09 16.21
CA ASN A 59 -14.15 -5.97 15.05
C ASN A 59 -15.31 -5.66 14.08
N GLN A 60 -15.62 -4.39 13.90
CA GLN A 60 -16.68 -3.91 12.99
C GLN A 60 -16.12 -3.56 11.61
N PHE A 61 -16.98 -3.61 10.59
CA PHE A 61 -16.68 -3.03 9.28
C PHE A 61 -16.78 -1.51 9.35
N THR A 62 -15.63 -0.81 9.33
CA THR A 62 -15.58 0.65 9.45
C THR A 62 -15.89 1.37 8.14
N GLY A 63 -15.12 1.13 7.09
CA GLY A 63 -15.33 1.77 5.79
C GLY A 63 -15.26 3.29 5.89
N TRP A 64 -16.28 3.97 5.38
CA TRP A 64 -16.35 5.43 5.37
C TRP A 64 -16.94 6.04 6.65
N TYR A 65 -17.37 5.21 7.61
CA TYR A 65 -17.71 5.72 8.93
C TYR A 65 -16.47 6.35 9.57
N ASP A 66 -16.65 7.53 10.17
CA ASP A 66 -15.55 8.33 10.71
C ASP A 66 -15.17 7.96 12.14
N SER A 67 -14.70 6.72 12.31
CA SER A 67 -14.19 6.25 13.60
C SER A 67 -12.89 6.95 14.00
N LYS A 68 -12.75 7.26 15.28
CA LYS A 68 -11.51 7.68 15.94
C LYS A 68 -10.51 6.52 16.08
N LEU A 69 -9.26 6.85 16.40
CA LEU A 69 -8.27 5.89 16.90
C LEU A 69 -8.66 5.35 18.29
N SER A 70 -8.37 4.06 18.52
CA SER A 70 -8.38 3.48 19.87
C SER A 70 -7.16 3.97 20.67
N GLU A 71 -7.12 3.70 21.97
CA GLU A 71 -5.91 3.97 22.78
C GLU A 71 -4.69 3.19 22.26
N THR A 72 -4.90 1.99 21.72
CA THR A 72 -3.86 1.24 21.02
C THR A 72 -3.42 1.96 19.76
N GLY A 73 -4.35 2.41 18.92
CA GLY A 73 -4.03 3.15 17.68
C GLY A 73 -3.28 4.45 17.91
N LYS A 74 -3.57 5.16 19.00
CA LYS A 74 -2.78 6.33 19.42
C LYS A 74 -1.34 5.96 19.74
N LYS A 75 -1.11 4.88 20.50
CA LYS A 75 0.23 4.38 20.80
C LYS A 75 0.97 3.92 19.54
N GLU A 76 0.28 3.24 18.62
CA GLU A 76 0.81 2.84 17.32
C GLU A 76 1.25 4.05 16.49
N SER A 77 0.47 5.15 16.48
CA SER A 77 0.84 6.37 15.75
C SER A 77 2.12 7.02 16.28
N ILE A 78 2.33 6.99 17.61
CA ILE A 78 3.55 7.47 18.26
C ILE A 78 4.73 6.57 17.88
N ALA A 79 4.56 5.24 17.99
CA ALA A 79 5.58 4.28 17.61
C ALA A 79 5.99 4.39 16.13
N CYS A 80 5.01 4.65 15.25
CA CYS A 80 5.26 4.93 13.84
C CYS A 80 6.16 6.15 13.64
N GLY A 81 5.87 7.26 14.34
CA GLY A 81 6.68 8.47 14.29
C GLY A 81 8.12 8.21 14.74
N GLU A 82 8.30 7.46 15.82
CA GLU A 82 9.63 7.10 16.32
C GLU A 82 10.40 6.17 15.37
N ALA A 83 9.74 5.22 14.72
CA ALA A 83 10.34 4.35 13.72
C ALA A 83 10.85 5.14 12.49
N ILE A 84 10.05 6.11 12.02
CA ILE A 84 10.43 7.01 10.94
C ILE A 84 11.61 7.89 11.36
N LYS A 85 11.54 8.50 12.55
CA LYS A 85 12.59 9.35 13.11
C LYS A 85 13.92 8.61 13.23
N LYS A 86 13.91 7.40 13.77
CA LYS A 86 15.09 6.52 13.90
C LYS A 86 15.71 6.18 12.55
N SER A 87 14.89 6.09 11.50
CA SER A 87 15.34 5.82 10.13
C SER A 87 15.94 7.05 9.43
N GLY A 88 15.90 8.23 10.05
CA GLY A 88 16.41 9.48 9.48
C GLY A 88 15.63 9.98 8.26
N LEU A 89 14.41 9.46 8.05
CA LEU A 89 13.56 9.84 6.93
C LEU A 89 12.98 11.23 7.16
N LYS A 90 12.87 11.99 6.07
CA LYS A 90 12.30 13.33 6.04
C LYS A 90 11.33 13.43 4.87
N PHE A 91 10.33 14.29 5.00
CA PHE A 91 9.29 14.49 4.00
C PHE A 91 9.18 15.95 3.59
N ASP A 92 8.72 16.18 2.36
CA ASP A 92 8.44 17.52 1.84
C ASP A 92 6.93 17.76 1.72
N VAL A 93 6.15 16.69 1.63
CA VAL A 93 4.68 16.72 1.58
C VAL A 93 4.09 15.49 2.27
N ALA A 94 2.92 15.65 2.87
CA ALA A 94 2.12 14.55 3.39
C ALA A 94 0.75 14.47 2.68
N HIS A 95 0.26 13.26 2.50
CA HIS A 95 -1.04 12.97 1.91
C HIS A 95 -1.85 12.08 2.86
N THR A 96 -3.13 12.37 3.01
CA THR A 96 -4.03 11.57 3.83
C THR A 96 -5.45 11.52 3.27
N SER A 97 -6.26 10.64 3.83
CA SER A 97 -7.70 10.59 3.54
C SER A 97 -8.46 11.73 4.23
N VAL A 98 -9.77 11.85 3.98
CA VAL A 98 -10.65 12.75 4.75
C VAL A 98 -11.24 12.11 6.02
N LEU A 99 -10.76 10.93 6.41
CA LEU A 99 -11.22 10.21 7.61
C LEU A 99 -10.30 10.48 8.80
N LEU A 100 -10.89 10.79 9.94
CA LEU A 100 -10.27 11.30 11.16
C LEU A 100 -9.14 10.41 11.64
N ARG A 101 -9.34 9.09 11.71
CA ARG A 101 -8.28 8.14 12.14
C ARG A 101 -6.97 8.23 11.34
N ALA A 102 -7.02 8.55 10.05
CA ALA A 102 -5.81 8.71 9.24
C ALA A 102 -5.11 10.03 9.58
N HIS A 103 -5.88 11.09 9.82
CA HIS A 103 -5.38 12.38 10.28
C HIS A 103 -4.81 12.30 11.71
N GLU A 104 -5.52 11.66 12.64
CA GLU A 104 -5.08 11.39 14.01
C GLU A 104 -3.82 10.51 14.07
N THR A 105 -3.56 9.69 13.03
CA THR A 105 -2.29 8.98 12.90
C THR A 105 -1.18 9.88 12.35
N LEU A 106 -1.49 10.73 11.37
CA LEU A 106 -0.52 11.62 10.74
C LEU A 106 0.03 12.68 11.72
N CYS A 107 -0.83 13.28 12.55
CA CYS A 107 -0.40 14.39 13.42
C CYS A 107 0.73 14.02 14.40
N PRO A 108 0.65 12.91 15.17
CA PRO A 108 1.75 12.47 16.03
C PRO A 108 3.02 12.13 15.24
N ILE A 109 2.88 11.54 14.05
CA ILE A 109 4.04 11.25 13.18
C ILE A 109 4.79 12.55 12.86
N LEU A 110 4.09 13.57 12.37
CA LEU A 110 4.69 14.86 12.01
C LEU A 110 5.27 15.61 13.21
N ASP A 111 4.66 15.49 14.39
CA ASP A 111 5.19 16.05 15.63
C ASP A 111 6.54 15.42 16.01
N ILE A 112 6.60 14.09 16.05
CA ILE A 112 7.77 13.33 16.50
C ILE A 112 8.98 13.55 15.58
N ILE A 113 8.74 13.61 14.27
CA ILE A 113 9.78 13.87 13.26
C ILE A 113 10.07 15.37 13.09
N GLN A 114 9.37 16.25 13.81
CA GLN A 114 9.52 17.70 13.78
C GLN A 114 9.26 18.32 12.39
N GLN A 115 8.20 17.87 11.72
CA GLN A 115 7.80 18.33 10.37
C GLN A 115 6.32 18.72 10.30
N LYS A 116 5.82 19.47 11.30
CA LYS A 116 4.41 19.91 11.34
C LYS A 116 4.04 20.90 10.23
N ASP A 117 5.02 21.64 9.71
CA ASP A 117 4.80 22.75 8.78
C ASP A 117 4.80 22.31 7.30
N ILE A 118 5.01 21.02 7.02
CA ILE A 118 4.95 20.54 5.63
C ILE A 118 3.51 20.58 5.11
N PRO A 119 3.30 20.85 3.81
CA PRO A 119 1.96 20.79 3.22
C PRO A 119 1.29 19.43 3.41
N ILE A 120 0.04 19.44 3.87
CA ILE A 120 -0.81 18.25 4.03
C ILE A 120 -1.95 18.33 3.02
N PHE A 121 -2.04 17.32 2.15
CA PHE A 121 -3.11 17.20 1.15
C PHE A 121 -4.09 16.11 1.57
N GLN A 122 -5.37 16.44 1.63
CA GLN A 122 -6.43 15.50 2.00
C GLN A 122 -7.30 15.16 0.78
N THR A 123 -7.71 13.91 0.65
CA THR A 123 -8.64 13.51 -0.42
C THR A 123 -9.48 12.28 -0.06
N TRP A 124 -10.75 12.28 -0.47
CA TRP A 124 -11.61 11.10 -0.37
C TRP A 124 -11.08 9.93 -1.21
N ARG A 125 -10.27 10.19 -2.25
CA ARG A 125 -9.67 9.14 -3.09
C ARG A 125 -8.71 8.22 -2.32
N LEU A 126 -8.23 8.66 -1.15
CA LEU A 126 -7.44 7.85 -0.22
C LEU A 126 -8.26 7.20 0.90
N ASN A 127 -9.57 7.43 1.00
CA ASN A 127 -10.45 6.78 1.98
C ASN A 127 -10.35 5.25 1.91
N GLU A 128 -10.66 4.58 3.01
CA GLU A 128 -10.86 3.12 3.05
C GLU A 128 -11.92 2.68 2.03
N ARG A 129 -11.91 1.40 1.66
CA ARG A 129 -13.00 0.76 0.91
C ARG A 129 -14.36 1.04 1.57
N HIS A 130 -15.35 1.50 0.80
CA HIS A 130 -16.72 1.62 1.28
C HIS A 130 -17.35 0.22 1.47
N TYR A 131 -17.63 -0.18 2.71
CA TYR A 131 -18.20 -1.49 3.01
C TYR A 131 -19.72 -1.59 2.80
N GLY A 132 -20.34 -0.50 2.35
CA GLY A 132 -21.77 -0.46 2.01
C GLY A 132 -22.65 -0.86 3.18
N GLY A 133 -23.62 -1.74 2.93
CA GLY A 133 -24.56 -2.24 3.93
C GLY A 133 -23.93 -3.12 5.03
N LEU A 134 -22.63 -3.44 4.94
CA LEU A 134 -21.92 -4.12 6.03
C LEU A 134 -21.41 -3.14 7.10
N THR A 135 -21.43 -1.83 6.82
CA THR A 135 -20.85 -0.81 7.70
C THR A 135 -21.47 -0.86 9.10
N GLY A 136 -20.65 -1.00 10.14
CA GLY A 136 -21.08 -1.11 11.53
C GLY A 136 -21.37 -2.53 12.02
N LEU A 137 -21.52 -3.51 11.12
CA LEU A 137 -21.69 -4.91 11.51
C LEU A 137 -20.39 -5.48 12.07
N ASN A 138 -20.49 -6.33 13.11
CA ASN A 138 -19.36 -7.10 13.60
C ASN A 138 -19.00 -8.22 12.61
N LYS A 139 -17.71 -8.38 12.28
CA LYS A 139 -17.25 -9.34 11.28
C LYS A 139 -17.49 -10.79 11.68
N ALA A 140 -17.34 -11.13 12.96
CA ALA A 140 -17.53 -12.50 13.46
C ALA A 140 -19.03 -12.87 13.48
N GLU A 141 -19.89 -11.96 13.93
CA GLU A 141 -21.35 -12.15 13.89
C GLU A 141 -21.86 -12.24 12.44
N THR A 142 -21.31 -11.42 11.55
CA THR A 142 -21.61 -11.48 10.11
C THR A 142 -21.18 -12.83 9.54
N ALA A 143 -20.04 -13.38 9.97
CA ALA A 143 -19.56 -14.70 9.53
C ALA A 143 -20.45 -15.83 10.07
N ALA A 144 -20.95 -15.72 11.30
CA ALA A 144 -21.92 -16.67 11.84
C ALA A 144 -23.25 -16.65 11.07
N LYS A 145 -23.69 -15.47 10.59
CA LYS A 145 -24.95 -15.31 9.86
C LYS A 145 -24.87 -15.72 8.38
N TYR A 146 -23.79 -15.35 7.69
CA TYR A 146 -23.66 -15.49 6.23
C TYR A 146 -22.60 -16.51 5.80
N GLY A 147 -21.85 -17.10 6.74
CA GLY A 147 -20.75 -18.02 6.48
C GLY A 147 -19.39 -17.33 6.35
N GLU A 148 -18.33 -17.99 6.82
CA GLU A 148 -16.96 -17.45 6.78
C GLU A 148 -16.47 -17.18 5.36
N GLU A 149 -16.76 -18.07 4.41
CA GLU A 149 -16.35 -17.92 3.01
C GLU A 149 -16.99 -16.68 2.36
N GLN A 150 -18.28 -16.42 2.61
CA GLN A 150 -18.96 -15.24 2.09
C GLN A 150 -18.39 -13.94 2.70
N VAL A 151 -18.11 -13.94 4.00
CA VAL A 151 -17.49 -12.78 4.66
C VAL A 151 -16.05 -12.58 4.19
N LYS A 152 -15.32 -13.65 3.93
CA LYS A 152 -13.98 -13.59 3.34
C LYS A 152 -14.03 -13.00 1.93
N ILE A 153 -15.01 -13.39 1.10
CA ILE A 153 -15.24 -12.77 -0.22
C ILE A 153 -15.49 -11.27 -0.05
N TRP A 154 -16.43 -10.84 0.79
CA TRP A 154 -16.69 -9.41 0.98
C TRP A 154 -15.48 -8.65 1.54
N ARG A 155 -14.66 -9.28 2.39
CA ARG A 155 -13.47 -8.64 2.98
C ARG A 155 -12.28 -8.57 2.02
N ARG A 156 -12.11 -9.60 1.18
CA ARG A 156 -10.85 -9.84 0.47
C ARG A 156 -10.97 -9.92 -1.04
N SER A 157 -12.13 -10.29 -1.59
CA SER A 157 -12.32 -10.40 -3.04
C SER A 157 -11.89 -9.13 -3.75
N TYR A 158 -11.22 -9.32 -4.87
CA TYR A 158 -10.76 -8.22 -5.70
C TYR A 158 -11.94 -7.49 -6.33
N ASP A 159 -12.86 -8.21 -6.97
CA ASP A 159 -13.91 -7.65 -7.83
C ASP A 159 -15.29 -7.61 -7.20
N THR A 160 -15.58 -8.51 -6.24
CA THR A 160 -16.91 -8.71 -5.68
C THR A 160 -17.18 -7.67 -4.56
N PRO A 161 -18.13 -6.76 -4.75
CA PRO A 161 -18.47 -5.76 -3.75
C PRO A 161 -19.34 -6.35 -2.62
N PRO A 162 -19.40 -5.69 -1.44
CA PRO A 162 -20.44 -5.95 -0.46
C PRO A 162 -21.80 -5.41 -0.95
N PRO A 163 -22.91 -5.74 -0.26
CA PRO A 163 -24.20 -5.10 -0.52
C PRO A 163 -24.12 -3.57 -0.44
N PRO A 164 -24.89 -2.83 -1.25
CA PRO A 164 -24.99 -1.38 -1.19
C PRO A 164 -25.47 -0.89 0.18
N MET A 165 -25.07 0.33 0.55
CA MET A 165 -25.67 1.06 1.67
C MET A 165 -26.98 1.70 1.20
N GLU A 166 -28.10 1.25 1.76
CA GLU A 166 -29.43 1.76 1.47
C GLU A 166 -29.74 3.02 2.30
N PRO A 167 -30.67 3.90 1.85
CA PRO A 167 -31.05 5.13 2.58
C PRO A 167 -31.56 4.91 4.01
N ASN A 168 -32.09 3.73 4.32
CA ASN A 168 -32.56 3.39 5.67
C ASN A 168 -31.47 2.81 6.57
N HIS A 169 -30.22 2.71 6.09
CA HIS A 169 -29.11 2.18 6.86
C HIS A 169 -28.78 3.11 8.05
N PRO A 170 -28.51 2.59 9.26
CA PRO A 170 -28.32 3.42 10.47
C PRO A 170 -27.20 4.48 10.37
N PHE A 171 -26.24 4.25 9.49
CA PHE A 171 -25.10 5.13 9.25
C PHE A 171 -25.17 5.89 7.91
N TYR A 172 -26.30 5.83 7.18
CA TYR A 172 -26.42 6.49 5.87
C TYR A 172 -26.23 8.00 6.00
N ASP A 173 -27.02 8.65 6.85
CA ASP A 173 -27.02 10.11 6.95
C ASP A 173 -25.68 10.68 7.42
N CYS A 174 -25.02 10.02 8.38
CA CYS A 174 -23.73 10.49 8.90
C CYS A 174 -22.54 10.24 7.96
N ILE A 175 -22.73 9.51 6.86
CA ILE A 175 -21.70 9.28 5.84
C ILE A 175 -22.03 10.09 4.58
N VAL A 176 -23.24 9.93 4.05
CA VAL A 176 -23.64 10.52 2.77
C VAL A 176 -23.87 12.03 2.87
N ASN A 177 -24.42 12.50 3.99
CA ASN A 177 -24.67 13.93 4.23
C ASN A 177 -23.57 14.59 5.07
N ASP A 178 -22.42 13.93 5.23
CA ASP A 178 -21.30 14.50 5.99
C ASP A 178 -20.68 15.70 5.24
N PRO A 179 -20.56 16.88 5.86
CA PRO A 179 -20.01 18.08 5.23
C PRO A 179 -18.61 17.91 4.64
N ARG A 180 -17.82 16.93 5.09
CA ARG A 180 -16.47 16.68 4.53
C ARG A 180 -16.48 16.33 3.05
N TYR A 181 -17.62 15.88 2.53
CA TYR A 181 -17.78 15.50 1.13
C TYR A 181 -18.40 16.61 0.27
N ALA A 182 -18.53 17.84 0.81
CA ALA A 182 -19.10 18.98 0.08
C ALA A 182 -18.36 19.30 -1.22
N ASP A 183 -17.03 19.15 -1.24
CA ASP A 183 -16.17 19.38 -2.42
C ASP A 183 -15.94 18.12 -3.25
N GLY A 184 -16.55 17.00 -2.86
CA GLY A 184 -16.48 15.74 -3.59
C GLY A 184 -16.42 14.51 -2.67
N PRO A 185 -16.73 13.31 -3.20
CA PRO A 185 -17.01 13.02 -4.61
C PRO A 185 -18.31 13.65 -5.12
N LYS A 186 -18.41 13.84 -6.45
CA LYS A 186 -19.69 14.17 -7.07
C LYS A 186 -20.72 13.08 -6.74
N LYS A 187 -22.01 13.41 -6.78
CA LYS A 187 -23.08 12.46 -6.43
C LYS A 187 -22.98 11.14 -7.21
N GLU A 188 -22.58 11.20 -8.48
CA GLU A 188 -22.44 10.03 -9.35
C GLU A 188 -21.16 9.21 -9.05
N GLU A 189 -20.16 9.84 -8.43
CA GLU A 189 -18.91 9.19 -8.00
C GLU A 189 -18.95 8.73 -6.54
N PHE A 190 -19.97 9.13 -5.76
CA PHE A 190 -20.10 8.77 -4.35
C PHE A 190 -20.45 7.28 -4.23
N PRO A 191 -19.54 6.43 -3.69
CA PRO A 191 -19.78 5.01 -3.65
C PRO A 191 -20.75 4.64 -2.52
N MET A 192 -21.78 3.86 -2.83
CA MET A 192 -22.61 3.19 -1.81
C MET A 192 -22.02 1.83 -1.39
N PHE A 193 -20.99 1.36 -2.10
CA PHE A 193 -20.21 0.15 -1.83
C PHE A 193 -18.98 0.17 -2.72
N GLU A 194 -17.95 -0.58 -2.34
CA GLU A 194 -16.77 -0.77 -3.18
C GLU A 194 -16.29 -2.21 -3.10
N SER A 195 -15.83 -2.77 -4.22
CA SER A 195 -14.83 -3.85 -4.20
C SER A 195 -13.42 -3.28 -4.06
N LEU A 196 -12.40 -4.12 -3.90
CA LEU A 196 -11.02 -3.64 -3.93
C LEU A 196 -10.70 -3.02 -5.30
N LYS A 197 -11.23 -3.59 -6.39
CA LYS A 197 -11.13 -3.05 -7.76
C LYS A 197 -11.73 -1.64 -7.87
N LEU A 198 -12.94 -1.42 -7.34
CA LEU A 198 -13.57 -0.09 -7.34
C LEU A 198 -12.77 0.92 -6.51
N THR A 199 -12.26 0.48 -5.34
CA THR A 199 -11.37 1.30 -4.51
C THR A 199 -10.11 1.71 -5.29
N ILE A 200 -9.49 0.77 -5.99
CA ILE A 200 -8.31 1.02 -6.83
C ILE A 200 -8.62 2.00 -7.97
N GLN A 201 -9.78 1.85 -8.63
CA GLN A 201 -10.20 2.71 -9.73
C GLN A 201 -10.28 4.19 -9.32
N ARG A 202 -10.67 4.50 -8.08
CA ARG A 202 -10.67 5.89 -7.58
C ARG A 202 -9.33 6.33 -6.97
N THR A 203 -8.54 5.41 -6.43
CA THR A 203 -7.26 5.72 -5.76
C THR A 203 -6.12 5.93 -6.75
N LEU A 204 -6.03 5.13 -7.82
CA LEU A 204 -4.91 5.24 -8.78
C LEU A 204 -4.87 6.54 -9.58
N PRO A 205 -5.99 7.18 -9.96
CA PRO A 205 -5.95 8.53 -10.53
C PRO A 205 -5.25 9.52 -9.58
N TYR A 206 -5.51 9.46 -8.27
CA TYR A 206 -4.80 10.33 -7.31
C TYR A 206 -3.31 10.02 -7.22
N TRP A 207 -2.95 8.72 -7.26
CA TRP A 207 -1.55 8.31 -7.34
C TRP A 207 -0.86 8.90 -8.59
N ASN A 208 -1.44 8.71 -9.78
CA ASN A 208 -0.86 9.14 -11.05
C ASN A 208 -0.84 10.65 -11.24
N ASP A 209 -1.90 11.34 -10.83
CA ASP A 209 -2.14 12.75 -11.18
C ASP A 209 -1.67 13.71 -10.08
N VAL A 210 -1.36 13.21 -8.87
CA VAL A 210 -0.90 14.04 -7.74
C VAL A 210 0.38 13.51 -7.11
N ILE A 211 0.42 12.21 -6.73
CA ILE A 211 1.61 11.66 -6.06
C ILE A 211 2.81 11.57 -7.01
N ILE A 212 2.64 11.03 -8.21
CA ILE A 212 3.71 10.93 -9.22
C ILE A 212 4.29 12.32 -9.58
N PRO A 213 3.49 13.38 -9.83
CA PRO A 213 4.01 14.73 -10.01
C PRO A 213 4.85 15.23 -8.83
N HIS A 214 4.42 15.02 -7.58
CA HIS A 214 5.26 15.36 -6.43
C HIS A 214 6.58 14.60 -6.41
N LEU A 215 6.58 13.30 -6.73
CA LEU A 215 7.81 12.51 -6.85
C LEU A 215 8.71 13.05 -7.98
N LYS A 216 8.15 13.40 -9.15
CA LYS A 216 8.89 14.02 -10.28
C LYS A 216 9.59 15.31 -9.90
N GLU A 217 9.00 16.10 -9.00
CA GLU A 217 9.59 17.32 -8.43
C GLU A 217 10.71 17.03 -7.41
N GLY A 218 11.02 15.75 -7.15
CA GLY A 218 12.02 15.32 -6.17
C GLY A 218 11.54 15.36 -4.73
N LYS A 219 10.23 15.55 -4.48
CA LYS A 219 9.66 15.58 -3.13
C LYS A 219 9.67 14.18 -2.52
N ARG A 220 9.99 14.11 -1.22
CA ARG A 220 9.86 12.91 -0.39
C ARG A 220 8.44 12.88 0.18
N VAL A 221 7.69 11.85 -0.17
CA VAL A 221 6.25 11.80 0.07
C VAL A 221 5.93 10.87 1.26
N LEU A 222 5.14 11.36 2.21
CA LEU A 222 4.48 10.55 3.24
C LEU A 222 3.00 10.39 2.89
N ILE A 223 2.48 9.16 2.94
CA ILE A 223 1.05 8.88 2.76
C ILE A 223 0.53 8.12 3.99
N VAL A 224 -0.44 8.70 4.70
CA VAL A 224 -1.13 8.04 5.81
C VAL A 224 -2.57 7.75 5.40
N ALA A 225 -2.92 6.49 5.21
CA ALA A 225 -4.22 6.10 4.68
C ALA A 225 -4.71 4.78 5.30
N HIS A 226 -5.40 3.95 4.51
CA HIS A 226 -6.17 2.81 5.02
C HIS A 226 -5.72 1.50 4.36
N GLY A 227 -6.21 0.38 4.89
CA GLY A 227 -5.79 -0.93 4.44
C GLY A 227 -6.02 -1.16 2.95
N ASN A 228 -7.24 -0.95 2.44
CA ASN A 228 -7.52 -1.28 1.04
C ASN A 228 -7.07 -0.21 0.04
N SER A 229 -7.07 1.07 0.40
CA SER A 229 -6.52 2.11 -0.47
C SER A 229 -5.01 1.93 -0.67
N LEU A 230 -4.26 1.64 0.39
CA LEU A 230 -2.83 1.34 0.28
C LEU A 230 -2.56 0.00 -0.41
N ARG A 231 -3.35 -1.05 -0.15
CA ARG A 231 -3.28 -2.31 -0.92
C ARG A 231 -3.46 -2.06 -2.42
N GLY A 232 -4.31 -1.10 -2.78
CA GLY A 232 -4.50 -0.71 -4.17
C GLY A 232 -3.25 -0.13 -4.84
N ILE A 233 -2.55 0.75 -4.12
CA ILE A 233 -1.27 1.33 -4.57
C ILE A 233 -0.20 0.23 -4.63
N VAL A 234 -0.08 -0.60 -3.59
CA VAL A 234 0.87 -1.73 -3.55
C VAL A 234 0.63 -2.70 -4.72
N LYS A 235 -0.63 -3.07 -5.00
CA LYS A 235 -0.98 -3.91 -6.15
C LYS A 235 -0.44 -3.34 -7.46
N HIS A 236 -0.56 -2.03 -7.65
CA HIS A 236 -0.09 -1.34 -8.85
C HIS A 236 1.44 -1.32 -8.94
N LEU A 237 2.11 -0.95 -7.84
CA LEU A 237 3.57 -0.87 -7.76
C LEU A 237 4.25 -2.22 -7.98
N ASP A 238 3.79 -3.27 -7.29
CA ASP A 238 4.38 -4.60 -7.35
C ASP A 238 3.79 -5.46 -8.48
N ASN A 239 2.94 -4.90 -9.33
CA ASN A 239 2.23 -5.60 -10.40
C ASN A 239 1.58 -6.92 -9.93
N MET A 240 0.95 -6.90 -8.76
CA MET A 240 0.41 -8.11 -8.12
C MET A 240 -0.79 -8.65 -8.90
N SER A 241 -0.92 -9.98 -8.95
CA SER A 241 -2.12 -10.65 -9.44
C SER A 241 -3.33 -10.38 -8.53
N GLU A 242 -4.53 -10.70 -9.02
CA GLU A 242 -5.76 -10.59 -8.22
C GLU A 242 -5.72 -11.55 -7.02
N GLU A 243 -5.14 -12.73 -7.16
CA GLU A 243 -4.97 -13.72 -6.09
C GLU A 243 -3.94 -13.26 -5.04
N ALA A 244 -2.79 -12.75 -5.50
CA ALA A 244 -1.72 -12.30 -4.63
C ALA A 244 -2.17 -11.12 -3.76
N ILE A 245 -2.96 -10.18 -4.31
CA ILE A 245 -3.41 -9.04 -3.51
C ILE A 245 -4.39 -9.45 -2.41
N MET A 246 -5.17 -10.53 -2.59
CA MET A 246 -6.13 -11.00 -1.58
C MET A 246 -5.46 -11.46 -0.28
N THR A 247 -4.23 -11.97 -0.37
CA THR A 247 -3.47 -12.47 0.79
C THR A 247 -2.65 -11.39 1.48
N LEU A 248 -2.41 -10.26 0.82
CA LEU A 248 -1.65 -9.14 1.39
C LEU A 248 -2.38 -8.53 2.61
N ASN A 249 -1.65 -8.45 3.72
CA ASN A 249 -2.08 -7.80 4.96
C ASN A 249 -1.13 -6.64 5.27
N LEU A 250 -1.66 -5.42 5.27
CA LEU A 250 -0.91 -4.26 5.75
C LEU A 250 -1.18 -4.09 7.26
N PRO A 251 -0.16 -4.18 8.12
CA PRO A 251 -0.30 -3.95 9.56
C PRO A 251 -0.72 -2.51 9.86
N THR A 252 -1.40 -2.28 10.99
CA THR A 252 -1.73 -0.92 11.49
C THR A 252 -0.49 -0.26 12.07
N GLY A 253 -0.32 1.04 11.80
CA GLY A 253 0.69 1.87 12.46
C GLY A 253 2.16 1.50 12.21
N ILE A 254 2.44 0.59 11.27
CA ILE A 254 3.81 0.28 10.86
C ILE A 254 4.07 0.93 9.49
N PRO A 255 5.04 1.85 9.39
CA PRO A 255 5.37 2.50 8.14
C PRO A 255 6.13 1.54 7.23
N PHE A 256 5.92 1.67 5.92
CA PHE A 256 6.66 0.95 4.91
C PHE A 256 7.13 1.85 3.78
N VAL A 257 8.27 1.49 3.20
CA VAL A 257 9.00 2.30 2.23
C VAL A 257 9.02 1.60 0.89
N TYR A 258 8.84 2.39 -0.17
CA TYR A 258 9.22 2.03 -1.53
C TYR A 258 10.33 2.97 -2.01
N GLU A 259 11.31 2.37 -2.67
CA GLU A 259 12.33 3.04 -3.47
C GLU A 259 11.98 2.78 -4.93
N LEU A 260 11.79 3.85 -5.70
CA LEU A 260 11.32 3.79 -7.09
C LEU A 260 12.40 4.29 -8.05
N ASP A 261 12.46 3.69 -9.24
CA ASP A 261 13.32 4.12 -10.35
C ASP A 261 12.76 5.37 -11.06
N GLU A 262 13.48 5.83 -12.10
CA GLU A 262 13.11 6.95 -12.96
C GLU A 262 11.75 6.80 -13.66
N ASN A 263 11.23 5.57 -13.75
CA ASN A 263 9.95 5.22 -14.33
C ASN A 263 8.87 4.95 -13.25
N PHE A 264 9.14 5.33 -12.00
CA PHE A 264 8.27 5.13 -10.84
C PHE A 264 7.95 3.66 -10.53
N LYS A 265 8.83 2.74 -10.94
CA LYS A 265 8.72 1.32 -10.62
C LYS A 265 9.56 0.99 -9.39
N PRO A 266 9.10 0.08 -8.52
CA PRO A 266 9.90 -0.37 -7.37
C PRO A 266 11.24 -0.96 -7.80
N VAL A 267 12.34 -0.38 -7.28
CA VAL A 267 13.67 -1.01 -7.32
C VAL A 267 13.73 -2.15 -6.31
N VAL A 268 13.12 -1.91 -5.14
CA VAL A 268 12.86 -2.90 -4.10
C VAL A 268 11.39 -2.78 -3.73
N SER A 269 10.74 -3.93 -3.56
CA SER A 269 9.36 -4.00 -3.07
C SER A 269 9.26 -3.47 -1.63
N MET A 270 8.04 -3.40 -1.12
CA MET A 270 7.69 -2.85 0.19
C MET A 270 8.62 -3.32 1.33
N LYS A 271 9.27 -2.38 2.01
CA LYS A 271 10.07 -2.64 3.21
C LYS A 271 9.48 -1.95 4.45
N PHE A 272 9.06 -2.72 5.44
CA PHE A 272 8.57 -2.18 6.72
C PHE A 272 9.73 -1.60 7.56
N LEU A 273 9.45 -0.51 8.29
CA LEU A 273 10.36 0.03 9.31
C LEU A 273 9.91 -0.47 10.68
N GLY A 274 10.61 -1.47 11.19
CA GLY A 274 10.34 -2.14 12.45
C GLY A 274 11.19 -3.41 12.54
N ASP A 275 11.30 -4.00 13.71
CA ASP A 275 11.90 -5.33 13.82
C ASP A 275 10.96 -6.38 13.20
N GLU A 276 11.54 -7.43 12.61
CA GLU A 276 10.79 -8.44 11.84
C GLU A 276 9.73 -9.15 12.68
N GLU A 277 9.99 -9.36 13.97
CA GLU A 277 9.06 -10.05 14.88
C GLU A 277 7.80 -9.21 15.13
N THR A 278 7.97 -7.92 15.43
CA THR A 278 6.86 -6.97 15.59
C THR A 278 6.02 -6.86 14.32
N VAL A 279 6.67 -6.73 13.16
CA VAL A 279 5.97 -6.64 11.86
C VAL A 279 5.16 -7.91 11.60
N LYS A 280 5.76 -9.09 11.81
CA LYS A 280 5.10 -10.38 11.61
C LYS A 280 3.86 -10.53 12.51
N LYS A 281 4.00 -10.25 13.81
CA LYS A 281 2.87 -10.31 14.77
C LYS A 281 1.73 -9.38 14.36
N ALA A 282 2.05 -8.16 13.92
CA ALA A 282 1.03 -7.20 13.48
C ALA A 282 0.30 -7.66 12.21
N MET A 283 1.01 -8.26 11.25
CA MET A 283 0.40 -8.84 10.04
C MET A 283 -0.53 -10.02 10.37
N GLU A 284 -0.12 -10.90 11.28
CA GLU A 284 -0.93 -12.04 11.75
C GLU A 284 -2.20 -11.57 12.46
N ALA A 285 -2.11 -10.53 13.30
CA ALA A 285 -3.27 -9.95 13.98
C ALA A 285 -4.32 -9.42 12.97
N VAL A 286 -3.89 -8.75 11.90
CA VAL A 286 -4.79 -8.29 10.82
C VAL A 286 -5.45 -9.46 10.08
N ALA A 287 -4.70 -10.54 9.83
CA ALA A 287 -5.23 -11.74 9.20
C ALA A 287 -6.32 -12.41 10.06
N ALA A 288 -6.16 -12.40 11.39
CA ALA A 288 -7.07 -13.04 12.34
C ALA A 288 -8.44 -12.34 12.49
N GLN A 289 -8.59 -11.06 12.11
CA GLN A 289 -9.80 -10.24 12.34
C GLN A 289 -11.13 -10.76 11.76
N GLY A 290 -11.15 -11.82 10.96
CA GLY A 290 -12.44 -12.39 10.52
C GLY A 290 -12.45 -13.89 10.44
N LYS A 291 -11.72 -14.52 11.36
CA LYS A 291 -12.00 -15.90 11.78
C LYS A 291 -13.07 -15.84 12.87
N ALA A 292 -14.00 -16.79 12.91
CA ALA A 292 -14.84 -16.96 14.08
C ALA A 292 -13.96 -17.16 15.34
N LYS A 293 -14.40 -16.61 16.48
CA LYS A 293 -13.79 -16.89 17.78
C LYS A 293 -14.45 -18.12 18.40
#